data_AF-A0AAW7NX21-F1
#
_entry.id   AF-A0AAW7NX21-F1
#
_cell.length_a   1.000
_cell.length_b   1.000
_cell.length_c   1.000
_cell.angle_alpha   90.00
_cell.angle_beta   90.00
_cell.angle_gamma   90.00
#
_symmetry.space_group_name_H-M   'P 1'
#
loop_
_entity.id
_entity.type
_entity.pdbx_description
1 polymer ?
#
loop_
_entity_poly.entity_id
_entity_poly.type
_entity_poly.pdbx_seq_one_letter_code
_entity_poly.pdbx_strand_id
1 'polypeptide(L)'
;MGYVLIMDTEGKEAKLAYIRSKMSQIEKVIAGLNGVTTKVDYVLVSDENIKASYHLAGKKYQTLTEDEENILKNIESVFNNKRSTIIEELNAKYRELQSEAAMLL
;
A
#
# COMPACT_ATOMS: atom_id res chain seq x y z
N MET A 1 -17.67 17.24 44.97
CA MET A 1 -16.56 17.33 44.00
C MET A 1 -16.27 16.02 43.23
N GLY A 2 -16.84 14.86 43.58
CA GLY A 2 -16.56 13.58 42.90
C GLY A 2 -17.19 13.39 41.50
N TYR A 3 -18.36 13.97 41.24
CA TYR A 3 -19.09 13.76 39.97
C TYR A 3 -18.41 14.33 38.71
N VAL A 4 -17.68 15.44 38.86
CA VAL A 4 -17.00 16.09 37.72
C VAL A 4 -15.77 15.29 37.28
N LEU A 5 -15.06 14.67 38.23
CA LEU A 5 -13.88 13.84 37.95
C LEU A 5 -14.25 12.52 37.25
N ILE A 6 -15.39 11.92 37.59
CA ILE A 6 -15.87 10.67 36.99
C ILE A 6 -16.24 10.88 35.52
N MET A 7 -16.97 11.96 35.18
CA MET A 7 -17.34 12.27 33.78
C MET A 7 -16.12 12.60 32.90
N ASP A 8 -15.10 13.28 33.43
CA ASP A 8 -13.87 13.56 32.69
C ASP A 8 -13.05 12.28 32.43
N THR A 9 -13.09 11.32 33.36
CA THR A 9 -12.42 10.02 33.21
C THR A 9 -13.13 9.14 32.18
N GLU A 10 -14.46 9.06 32.20
CA GLU A 10 -15.25 8.30 31.21
C GLU A 10 -15.07 8.87 29.78
N GLY A 11 -15.01 10.19 29.64
CA GLY A 11 -14.75 10.84 28.34
C GLY A 11 -13.36 10.54 27.76
N LYS A 12 -12.33 10.51 28.62
CA LYS A 12 -10.95 10.16 28.22
C LYS A 12 -10.85 8.70 27.79
N GLU A 13 -11.46 7.77 28.53
CA GLU A 13 -11.49 6.35 28.18
C GLU A 13 -12.19 6.09 26.83
N ALA A 14 -13.34 6.74 26.59
CA ALA A 14 -14.03 6.63 25.32
C ALA A 14 -13.18 7.15 24.14
N LYS A 15 -12.46 8.26 24.34
CA LYS A 15 -11.55 8.83 23.34
C LYS A 15 -10.35 7.93 23.08
N LEU A 16 -9.76 7.34 24.13
CA LEU A 16 -8.65 6.40 24.03
C LEU A 16 -9.05 5.13 23.26
N ALA A 17 -10.23 4.58 23.55
CA ALA A 17 -10.78 3.42 22.84
C ALA A 17 -10.99 3.71 21.34
N TYR A 18 -11.48 4.91 21.00
CA TYR A 18 -11.64 5.33 19.61
C TYR A 18 -10.31 5.46 18.87
N ILE A 19 -9.29 6.07 19.51
CA ILE A 19 -7.94 6.20 18.93
C ILE A 19 -7.33 4.81 18.69
N ARG A 20 -7.41 3.91 19.66
CA ARG A 20 -6.92 2.52 19.54
C ARG A 20 -7.62 1.76 18.39
N SER A 21 -8.93 1.95 18.24
CA SER A 21 -9.68 1.36 17.12
C SER A 21 -9.17 1.85 15.76
N LYS A 22 -8.91 3.16 15.62
CA LYS A 22 -8.32 3.72 14.39
C LYS A 22 -6.92 3.19 14.11
N MET A 23 -6.07 3.12 15.14
CA MET A 23 -4.73 2.54 15.02
C MET A 23 -4.78 1.09 14.53
N SER A 24 -5.67 0.26 15.08
CA SER A 24 -5.87 -1.12 14.61
C SER A 24 -6.35 -1.20 13.16
N GLN A 25 -7.22 -0.28 12.74
CA GLN A 25 -7.66 -0.22 11.34
C GLN A 25 -6.49 0.13 10.41
N ILE A 26 -5.63 1.07 10.79
CA ILE A 26 -4.43 1.43 10.02
C ILE A 26 -3.50 0.23 9.88
N GLU A 27 -3.23 -0.51 10.96
CA GLU A 27 -2.40 -1.72 10.91
C GLU A 27 -2.94 -2.77 9.94
N LYS A 28 -4.26 -3.01 9.96
CA LYS A 28 -4.92 -3.92 9.02
C LYS A 28 -4.76 -3.49 7.57
N VAL A 29 -4.91 -2.18 7.29
CA VAL A 29 -4.73 -1.64 5.94
C VAL A 29 -3.30 -1.78 5.48
N ILE A 30 -2.30 -1.47 6.32
CA ILE A 30 -0.88 -1.63 5.99
C ILE A 30 -0.56 -3.10 5.70
N ALA A 31 -1.03 -4.02 6.55
CA ALA A 31 -0.87 -5.46 6.33
C ALA A 31 -1.51 -5.91 5.00
N GLY A 32 -2.72 -5.43 4.70
CA GLY A 32 -3.40 -5.68 3.44
C GLY A 32 -2.60 -5.19 2.24
N LEU A 33 -2.10 -3.95 2.27
CA LEU A 33 -1.30 -3.37 1.19
C LEU A 33 0.00 -4.14 0.95
N ASN A 34 0.67 -4.58 2.01
CA ASN A 34 1.89 -5.40 1.91
C ASN A 34 1.62 -6.82 1.40
N GLY A 35 0.40 -7.35 1.60
CA GLY A 35 0.00 -8.66 1.12
C GLY A 35 -0.37 -8.73 -0.36
N VAL A 36 -0.57 -7.60 -1.04
CA VAL A 36 -0.92 -7.58 -2.47
C VAL A 36 0.33 -7.79 -3.33
N THR A 37 0.33 -8.87 -4.12
CA THR A 37 1.28 -9.06 -5.21
C THR A 37 0.90 -8.17 -6.40
N THR A 38 1.88 -7.50 -6.96
CA THR A 38 1.73 -6.53 -8.05
C THR A 38 2.38 -7.00 -9.33
N LYS A 39 2.92 -8.23 -9.29
CA LYS A 39 3.59 -8.86 -10.41
C LYS A 39 2.58 -9.10 -11.53
N VAL A 40 2.89 -8.60 -12.72
CA VAL A 40 2.12 -8.90 -13.93
C VAL A 40 2.92 -9.91 -14.74
N ASP A 41 2.36 -11.12 -14.91
CA ASP A 41 3.02 -12.14 -15.70
C ASP A 41 2.98 -11.78 -17.20
N TYR A 42 4.16 -11.70 -17.81
CA TYR A 42 4.28 -11.50 -19.25
C TYR A 42 4.15 -12.84 -19.98
N VAL A 43 2.98 -13.09 -20.57
CA VAL A 43 2.65 -14.36 -21.25
C VAL A 43 3.58 -14.67 -22.42
N LEU A 44 4.08 -13.64 -23.11
CA LEU A 44 4.96 -13.80 -24.26
C LEU A 44 6.44 -13.98 -23.88
N VAL A 45 6.77 -13.80 -22.59
CA VAL A 45 8.07 -14.04 -21.94
C VAL A 45 9.23 -13.16 -22.42
N SER A 46 9.53 -13.12 -23.72
CA SER A 46 10.61 -12.34 -24.33
C SER A 46 10.52 -12.32 -25.86
N ASP A 47 11.26 -11.41 -26.51
CA ASP A 47 11.39 -11.35 -27.98
C ASP A 47 11.89 -12.67 -28.57
N GLU A 48 12.86 -13.31 -27.90
CA GLU A 48 13.39 -14.61 -28.31
C GLU A 48 12.33 -15.71 -28.26
N ASN A 49 11.47 -15.72 -27.24
CA ASN A 49 10.37 -16.66 -27.16
C ASN A 49 9.32 -16.39 -28.24
N ILE A 50 9.01 -15.13 -28.51
CA ILE A 50 8.07 -14.74 -29.57
C ILE A 50 8.59 -15.19 -30.94
N LYS A 51 9.87 -14.94 -31.20
CA LYS A 51 10.55 -15.36 -32.43
C LYS A 51 10.56 -16.88 -32.60
N ALA A 52 10.85 -17.62 -31.54
CA ALA A 52 10.92 -19.08 -31.57
C ALA A 52 9.53 -19.73 -31.71
N SER A 53 8.54 -19.24 -30.97
CA SER A 53 7.22 -19.87 -30.83
C SER A 53 6.20 -19.40 -31.87
N TYR A 54 6.31 -18.17 -32.36
CA TYR A 54 5.35 -17.56 -33.29
C TYR A 54 5.95 -17.17 -34.64
N HIS A 55 7.26 -17.37 -34.83
CA HIS A 55 7.99 -16.99 -36.04
C HIS A 55 7.85 -15.51 -36.42
N LEU A 56 7.51 -14.65 -35.44
CA LEU A 56 7.43 -13.20 -35.62
C LEU A 56 8.81 -12.63 -35.30
N ALA A 57 9.48 -12.10 -36.33
CA ALA A 57 10.86 -11.63 -36.22
C ALA A 57 11.09 -10.35 -37.03
N GLY A 58 12.12 -9.59 -36.63
CA GLY A 58 12.52 -8.36 -37.29
C GLY A 58 12.17 -7.12 -36.46
N LYS A 59 12.75 -5.98 -36.85
CA LYS A 59 12.78 -4.74 -36.04
C LYS A 59 11.41 -4.29 -35.54
N LYS A 60 10.36 -4.47 -36.34
CA LYS A 60 8.98 -4.13 -35.95
C LYS A 60 8.52 -4.92 -34.72
N TYR A 61 8.72 -6.23 -34.71
CA TYR A 61 8.26 -7.11 -33.62
C TYR A 61 9.11 -6.93 -32.37
N GLN A 62 10.43 -6.78 -32.54
CA GLN A 62 11.34 -6.46 -31.45
C GLN A 62 10.91 -5.17 -30.72
N THR A 63 10.63 -4.08 -31.44
CA THR A 63 10.17 -2.83 -30.83
C THR A 63 8.84 -3.00 -30.08
N LEU A 64 7.89 -3.77 -30.64
CA LEU A 64 6.62 -4.04 -29.95
C LEU A 64 6.83 -4.81 -28.64
N THR A 65 7.72 -5.81 -28.64
CA THR A 65 8.05 -6.57 -27.42
C THR A 65 8.75 -5.72 -26.37
N GLU A 66 9.72 -4.89 -26.79
CA GLU A 66 10.40 -3.96 -25.89
C GLU A 66 9.41 -2.94 -25.27
N ASP A 67 8.49 -2.42 -26.07
CA ASP A 67 7.44 -1.51 -25.60
C ASP A 67 6.50 -2.19 -24.59
N GLU A 68 6.09 -3.44 -24.86
CA GLU A 68 5.27 -4.24 -23.94
C GLU A 68 5.98 -4.48 -22.60
N GLU A 69 7.25 -4.91 -22.64
CA GLU A 69 8.05 -5.10 -21.42
C GLU A 69 8.20 -3.79 -20.63
N ASN A 70 8.40 -2.67 -21.31
CA ASN A 70 8.50 -1.35 -20.68
C ASN A 70 7.18 -0.94 -20.02
N ILE A 71 6.04 -1.19 -20.67
CA ILE A 71 4.71 -0.94 -20.10
C ILE A 71 4.53 -1.74 -18.80
N LEU A 72 4.89 -3.02 -18.79
CA LEU A 72 4.76 -3.88 -17.61
C LEU A 72 5.62 -3.37 -16.45
N LYS A 73 6.91 -3.10 -16.71
CA LYS A 73 7.84 -2.55 -15.71
C LYS A 73 7.34 -1.20 -15.15
N ASN A 74 6.80 -0.35 -16.02
CA ASN A 74 6.25 0.94 -15.61
C ASN A 74 5.01 0.80 -14.73
N ILE A 75 4.08 -0.10 -15.06
CA ILE A 75 2.88 -0.33 -14.25
C ILE A 75 3.24 -0.86 -12.87
N GLU A 76 4.14 -1.84 -12.80
CA GLU A 76 4.64 -2.39 -11.53
C GLU A 76 5.30 -1.29 -10.68
N SER A 77 6.16 -0.48 -11.29
CA SER A 77 6.82 0.64 -10.62
C SER A 77 5.82 1.67 -10.10
N VAL A 78 4.87 2.12 -10.93
CA VAL A 78 3.85 3.10 -10.56
C VAL A 78 3.00 2.59 -9.40
N PHE A 79 2.55 1.34 -9.45
CA PHE A 79 1.78 0.76 -8.35
C PHE A 79 2.61 0.69 -7.07
N ASN A 80 3.83 0.16 -7.15
CA ASN A 80 4.70 -0.01 -5.98
C ASN A 80 5.04 1.34 -5.32
N ASN A 81 5.28 2.38 -6.13
CA ASN A 81 5.49 3.74 -5.64
C ASN A 81 4.25 4.26 -4.92
N LYS A 82 3.05 4.13 -5.53
CA LYS A 82 1.80 4.58 -4.91
C LYS A 82 1.52 3.83 -3.60
N ARG A 83 1.80 2.52 -3.56
CA ARG A 83 1.70 1.71 -2.35
C ARG A 83 2.64 2.23 -1.26
N SER A 84 3.91 2.50 -1.58
CA SER A 84 4.88 3.04 -0.61
C SER A 84 4.39 4.37 -0.04
N THR A 85 3.96 5.29 -0.89
CA THR A 85 3.45 6.61 -0.46
C THR A 85 2.26 6.46 0.49
N ILE A 86 1.28 5.60 0.18
CA ILE A 86 0.11 5.39 1.05
C ILE A 86 0.54 4.79 2.39
N ILE A 87 1.46 3.82 2.39
CA ILE A 87 1.98 3.22 3.63
C ILE A 87 2.71 4.26 4.48
N GLU A 88 3.49 5.15 3.88
CA GLU A 88 4.16 6.25 4.56
C GLU A 88 3.16 7.22 5.21
N GLU A 89 2.13 7.65 4.47
CA GLU A 89 1.05 8.51 4.97
C GLU A 89 0.29 7.85 6.14
N LEU A 90 -0.02 6.56 6.02
CA LEU A 90 -0.68 5.80 7.08
C LEU A 90 0.19 5.67 8.33
N ASN A 91 1.50 5.44 8.17
CA ASN A 91 2.45 5.40 9.27
C ASN A 91 2.59 6.77 9.97
N ALA A 92 2.60 7.86 9.20
CA ALA A 92 2.58 9.21 9.78
C ALA A 92 1.31 9.41 10.61
N LYS A 93 0.14 9.02 10.07
CA LYS A 93 -1.12 9.14 10.80
C LYS A 93 -1.18 8.27 12.06
N TYR A 94 -0.61 7.08 12.00
CA TYR A 94 -0.50 6.19 13.16
C TYR A 94 0.31 6.85 14.29
N ARG A 95 1.45 7.48 13.96
CA ARG A 95 2.30 8.20 14.93
C ARG A 95 1.59 9.40 15.55
N GLU A 96 0.82 10.16 14.76
CA GLU A 96 -0.02 11.24 15.29
C GLU A 96 -1.02 10.73 16.33
N LEU A 97 -1.73 9.66 16.01
CA LEU A 97 -2.71 9.03 16.91
C LEU A 97 -2.05 8.46 18.17
N GLN A 98 -0.85 7.88 18.04
CA GLN A 98 -0.07 7.40 19.18
C GLN A 98 0.32 8.55 20.12
N SER A 99 0.72 9.70 19.57
CA SER A 99 1.00 10.92 20.34
C SER A 99 -0.26 11.45 21.03
N GLU A 100 -1.40 11.48 20.32
CA GLU A 100 -2.69 11.90 20.91
C GLU A 100 -3.12 10.99 22.06
N ALA A 101 -2.96 9.66 21.91
CA ALA A 101 -3.26 8.72 22.98
C ALA A 101 -2.36 8.92 24.21
N ALA A 102 -1.07 9.23 24.01
CA ALA A 102 -0.13 9.48 25.10
C ALA A 102 -0.47 10.74 25.91
N MET A 103 -1.14 11.74 25.32
CA MET A 103 -1.59 12.94 26.02
C MET A 103 -2.89 12.73 26.81
N LEU A 104 -3.59 11.61 26.60
CA LEU A 104 -4.84 11.27 27.28
C LEU A 104 -4.65 10.32 28.48
N LEU A 105 -3.45 9.75 28.62
CA LEU A 105 -3.00 8.96 29.77
C LEU A 105 -2.50 9.87 30.90
#